data_AF-A0AA44SJ09-F1
#
_entry.id   AF-A0AA44SJ09-F1
#
_cell.length_a   1.000
_cell.length_b   1.000
_cell.length_c   1.000
_cell.angle_alpha   90.00
_cell.angle_beta   90.00
_cell.angle_gamma   90.00
#
_symmetry.space_group_name_H-M   'P 1'
#
loop_
_entity.id
_entity.type
_entity.pdbx_description
1 polymer ?
#
loop_
_entity_poly.entity_id
_entity_poly.type
_entity_poly.pdbx_seq_one_letter_code
_entity_poly.pdbx_strand_id
1 'polypeptide(L)'
;MKALNKQALIAKIKKQTESFDTVVLKEDEALALVEAMEAAEKRNAELQRENVYIRNRYKELDLLIGKNILVMQAAIIEWQATGDAKNGLAWIYNTLFGPGELPDEAEKDAQAYFDRKYAPIDEKLMALHKWFWEQSEAERAAAGIGVKGE
;
A
#
# COMPACT_ATOMS: atom_id res chain seq x y z
N MET A 1 27.13 22.88 20.19
CA MET A 1 27.74 22.30 18.97
C MET A 1 26.84 22.62 17.78
N LYS A 2 27.37 23.25 16.73
CA LYS A 2 26.62 23.52 15.49
C LYS A 2 26.47 22.16 14.81
N ALA A 3 25.24 21.67 14.64
CA ALA A 3 24.99 20.41 13.94
C ALA A 3 25.65 20.49 12.55
N LEU A 4 26.68 19.67 12.32
CA LEU A 4 27.37 19.63 11.04
C LEU A 4 26.35 19.18 9.97
N ASN A 5 26.22 19.91 8.87
CA ASN A 5 25.26 19.55 7.81
C ASN A 5 25.75 18.26 7.12
N LYS A 6 25.02 17.15 7.32
CA LYS A 6 25.33 15.82 6.78
C LYS A 6 25.55 15.83 5.25
N GLN A 7 24.81 16.64 4.50
CA GLN A 7 24.99 16.76 3.05
C GLN A 7 26.32 17.45 2.70
N ALA A 8 26.75 18.43 3.49
CA ALA A 8 28.03 19.10 3.28
C ALA A 8 29.23 18.17 3.56
N LEU A 9 29.11 17.30 4.58
CA LEU A 9 30.13 16.29 4.86
C LEU A 9 30.24 15.25 3.74
N ILE A 10 29.11 14.75 3.24
CA ILE A 10 29.08 13.82 2.09
C ILE A 10 29.69 14.47 0.85
N ALA A 11 29.38 15.74 0.56
CA ALA A 11 29.96 16.46 -0.57
C ALA A 11 31.48 16.63 -0.43
N LYS A 12 31.98 16.92 0.78
CA LYS A 12 33.41 17.00 1.07
C LYS A 12 34.12 15.66 0.84
N ILE A 13 33.52 14.56 1.29
CA ILE A 13 34.06 13.21 1.09
C ILE A 13 34.11 12.87 -0.41
N LYS A 14 33.01 13.07 -1.14
CA LYS A 14 32.94 12.82 -2.59
C LYS A 14 34.04 13.56 -3.35
N LYS A 15 34.24 14.84 -3.04
CA LYS A 15 35.30 15.65 -3.66
C LYS A 15 36.71 15.12 -3.36
N GLN A 16 36.96 14.64 -2.13
CA GLN A 16 38.25 14.03 -1.81
C GLN A 16 38.45 12.74 -2.60
N THR A 17 37.44 11.87 -2.69
CA THR A 17 37.52 10.61 -3.45
C THR A 17 37.68 10.78 -4.96
N GLU A 18 37.34 11.95 -5.51
CA GLU A 18 37.59 12.29 -6.93
C GLU A 18 39.06 12.66 -7.19
N SER A 19 39.77 13.18 -6.18
CA SER A 19 41.11 13.76 -6.32
C SER A 19 42.21 12.95 -5.62
N PHE A 20 41.85 12.10 -4.66
CA PHE A 20 42.77 11.37 -3.81
C PHE A 20 42.24 9.97 -3.48
N ASP A 21 43.15 8.99 -3.40
CA ASP A 21 42.84 7.60 -3.00
C ASP A 21 42.56 7.45 -1.49
N THR A 22 42.80 8.50 -0.70
CA THR A 22 42.61 8.52 0.76
C THR A 22 41.72 9.68 1.20
N VAL A 23 40.77 9.41 2.09
CA VAL A 23 39.90 10.44 2.69
C VAL A 23 40.39 10.78 4.09
N VAL A 24 40.59 12.07 4.36
CA VAL A 24 40.96 12.57 5.69
C VAL A 24 39.78 13.33 6.30
N LEU A 25 39.34 12.87 7.46
CA LEU A 25 38.28 13.47 8.27
C LEU A 25 38.85 13.90 9.61
N LYS A 26 38.33 15.01 10.14
CA LYS A 26 38.55 15.34 11.56
C LYS A 26 37.75 14.38 12.43
N GLU A 27 38.15 14.25 13.70
CA GLU A 27 37.49 13.35 14.65
C GLU A 27 35.99 13.64 14.82
N ASP A 28 35.60 14.92 14.88
CA ASP A 28 34.20 15.36 14.95
C ASP A 28 33.42 15.05 13.66
N GLU A 29 34.07 15.16 12.50
CA GLU A 29 33.50 14.79 11.20
C GLU A 29 33.32 13.27 11.09
N ALA A 30 34.29 12.49 11.58
CA ALA A 30 34.22 11.03 11.59
C ALA A 30 33.12 10.53 12.54
N LEU A 31 33.03 11.08 13.75
CA LEU A 31 32.00 10.73 14.72
C LEU A 31 30.59 11.06 14.18
N ALA A 32 30.41 12.25 13.61
CA ALA A 32 29.14 12.65 13.02
C ALA A 32 28.70 11.75 11.84
N LEU A 33 29.67 11.21 11.07
CA LEU A 33 29.39 10.25 10.00
C LEU A 33 28.92 8.91 10.56
N VAL A 34 29.62 8.39 11.58
CA VAL A 34 29.26 7.13 12.24
C VAL A 34 27.86 7.21 12.84
N GLU A 35 27.56 8.26 13.61
CA GLU A 35 26.21 8.48 14.17
C GLU A 35 25.13 8.56 13.09
N ALA A 36 25.44 9.19 11.95
CA ALA A 36 24.52 9.28 10.83
C ALA A 36 24.29 7.93 10.14
N MET A 37 25.33 7.11 10.00
CA MET A 37 25.25 5.76 9.44
C MET A 37 24.44 4.83 10.34
N GLU A 38 24.73 4.80 11.65
CA GLU A 38 23.97 3.99 12.61
C GLU A 38 22.49 4.38 12.65
N ALA A 39 22.20 5.69 12.62
CA ALA A 39 20.82 6.17 12.55
C ALA A 39 20.12 5.77 11.23
N ALA A 40 20.84 5.82 10.10
CA ALA A 40 20.30 5.40 8.81
C ALA A 40 20.08 3.89 8.73
N GLU A 41 20.99 3.08 9.27
CA GLU A 41 20.85 1.62 9.37
C GLU A 41 19.64 1.24 10.22
N LYS A 42 19.48 1.88 11.39
CA LYS A 42 18.32 1.66 12.25
C LYS A 42 17.02 2.02 11.52
N ARG A 43 16.99 3.17 10.84
CA ARG A 43 15.81 3.60 10.07
C ARG A 43 15.51 2.66 8.91
N ASN A 44 16.52 2.17 8.22
CA ASN A 44 16.35 1.21 7.12
C ASN A 44 15.80 -0.13 7.65
N ALA A 45 16.31 -0.61 8.78
CA ALA A 45 15.80 -1.82 9.42
C ALA A 45 14.34 -1.67 9.91
N GLU A 46 13.94 -0.49 10.39
CA GLU A 46 12.53 -0.16 10.67
C GLU A 46 11.67 -0.18 9.40
N LEU A 47 12.09 0.52 8.35
CA LEU A 47 11.37 0.58 7.08
C LEU A 47 11.23 -0.80 6.42
N GLN A 48 12.27 -1.65 6.49
CA GLN A 48 12.20 -3.02 6.00
C GLN A 48 11.17 -3.85 6.76
N ARG A 49 11.12 -3.73 8.09
CA ARG A 49 10.12 -4.41 8.93
C ARG A 49 8.71 -3.94 8.60
N GLU A 50 8.49 -2.63 8.50
CA GLU A 50 7.20 -2.06 8.10
C GLU A 50 6.79 -2.51 6.70
N ASN A 51 7.73 -2.55 5.75
CA ASN A 51 7.47 -2.98 4.39
C ASN A 51 7.04 -4.45 4.31
N VAL A 52 7.71 -5.34 5.07
CA VAL A 52 7.30 -6.76 5.18
C VAL A 52 5.91 -6.88 5.79
N TYR A 53 5.62 -6.14 6.86
CA TYR A 53 4.31 -6.13 7.49
C TYR A 53 3.21 -5.70 6.52
N ILE A 54 3.40 -4.56 5.84
CA ILE A 54 2.44 -4.01 4.87
C ILE A 54 2.23 -4.99 3.69
N ARG A 55 3.29 -5.59 3.15
CA ARG A 55 3.19 -6.60 2.08
C ARG A 55 2.38 -7.81 2.51
N ASN A 56 2.58 -8.30 3.73
CA ASN A 56 1.79 -9.42 4.23
C ASN A 56 0.32 -9.03 4.48
N ARG A 57 0.06 -7.78 4.92
CA ARG A 57 -1.30 -7.26 5.07
C ARG A 57 -2.03 -7.15 3.73
N TYR A 58 -1.33 -6.75 2.66
CA TYR A 58 -1.90 -6.77 1.30
C TYR A 58 -2.21 -8.18 0.82
N LYS A 59 -1.30 -9.15 1.04
CA LYS A 59 -1.56 -10.56 0.71
C LYS A 59 -2.77 -11.12 1.46
N GLU A 60 -2.90 -10.79 2.74
CA GLU A 60 -4.07 -11.18 3.54
C GLU A 60 -5.36 -10.61 2.95
N LEU A 61 -5.36 -9.32 2.59
CA LEU A 61 -6.52 -8.68 1.96
C LEU A 61 -6.91 -9.34 0.63
N ASP A 62 -5.93 -9.61 -0.25
CA ASP A 62 -6.16 -10.31 -1.52
C ASP A 62 -6.78 -11.71 -1.30
N LEU A 63 -6.27 -12.46 -0.33
CA LEU A 63 -6.80 -13.79 0.01
C LEU A 63 -8.23 -13.70 0.57
N LEU A 64 -8.53 -12.69 1.39
CA LEU A 64 -9.87 -12.47 1.92
C LEU A 64 -10.86 -12.08 0.81
N ILE A 65 -10.46 -11.23 -0.14
CA ILE A 65 -11.28 -10.89 -1.31
C ILE A 65 -11.52 -12.14 -2.16
N GLY A 66 -10.45 -12.90 -2.46
CA GLY A 66 -10.55 -14.15 -3.22
C GLY A 66 -11.48 -15.18 -2.56
N LYS A 67 -11.40 -15.34 -1.23
CA LYS A 67 -12.31 -16.21 -0.47
C LYS A 67 -13.77 -15.77 -0.61
N ASN A 68 -14.06 -14.47 -0.52
CA ASN A 68 -15.42 -13.95 -0.67
C ASN A 68 -15.95 -14.13 -2.10
N ILE A 69 -15.11 -13.92 -3.12
CA ILE A 69 -15.48 -14.19 -4.52
C ILE A 69 -15.81 -15.67 -4.73
N LEU A 70 -14.99 -16.57 -4.21
CA LEU A 70 -15.21 -18.02 -4.30
C LEU A 70 -16.55 -18.43 -3.67
N VAL A 71 -16.90 -17.84 -2.53
CA VAL A 71 -18.17 -18.08 -1.85
C VAL A 71 -19.35 -17.57 -2.67
N MET A 72 -19.25 -16.38 -3.26
CA MET A 72 -20.28 -15.86 -4.17
C MET A 72 -20.45 -16.78 -5.39
N GLN A 73 -19.36 -17.34 -5.92
CA GLN A 73 -19.43 -18.34 -7.00
C GLN A 73 -20.13 -19.63 -6.55
N ALA A 74 -19.80 -20.15 -5.36
CA ALA A 74 -20.45 -21.33 -4.79
C ALA A 74 -21.96 -21.11 -4.60
N ALA A 75 -22.36 -19.91 -4.13
CA ALA A 75 -23.76 -19.53 -3.98
C ALA A 75 -24.53 -19.61 -5.31
N ILE A 76 -23.93 -19.11 -6.41
CA ILE A 76 -24.52 -19.17 -7.75
C ILE A 76 -24.62 -20.62 -8.24
N ILE A 77 -23.58 -21.43 -8.05
CA ILE A 77 -23.59 -22.85 -8.44
C ILE A 77 -24.71 -23.61 -7.71
N GLU A 78 -24.82 -23.42 -6.40
CA GLU A 78 -25.85 -24.07 -5.57
C GLU A 78 -27.27 -23.69 -6.03
N TRP A 79 -27.50 -22.40 -6.27
CA TRP A 79 -28.80 -21.93 -6.77
C TRP A 79 -29.12 -22.48 -8.15
N GLN A 80 -28.14 -22.51 -9.08
CA GLN A 80 -28.33 -23.07 -10.42
C GLN A 80 -28.61 -24.58 -10.39
N ALA A 81 -28.00 -25.31 -9.47
CA ALA A 81 -28.17 -26.76 -9.34
C ALA A 81 -29.51 -27.14 -8.69
N THR A 82 -29.96 -26.39 -7.68
CA THR A 82 -31.14 -26.76 -6.87
C THR A 82 -32.40 -25.97 -7.21
N GLY A 83 -32.25 -24.79 -7.82
CA GLY A 83 -33.31 -23.80 -7.96
C GLY A 83 -33.67 -23.06 -6.67
N ASP A 84 -33.06 -23.39 -5.52
CA ASP A 84 -33.34 -22.77 -4.22
C ASP A 84 -32.32 -21.69 -3.86
N ALA A 85 -32.75 -20.43 -3.96
CA ALA A 85 -31.91 -19.28 -3.62
C ALA A 85 -31.50 -19.23 -2.14
N LYS A 86 -32.23 -19.89 -1.23
CA LYS A 86 -31.89 -19.91 0.21
C LYS A 86 -30.61 -20.69 0.46
N ASN A 87 -30.39 -21.79 -0.27
CA ASN A 87 -29.16 -22.57 -0.17
C ASN A 87 -27.97 -21.75 -0.70
N GLY A 88 -28.16 -21.01 -1.80
CA GLY A 88 -27.18 -20.05 -2.29
C GLY A 88 -26.85 -18.96 -1.25
N LEU A 89 -27.87 -18.36 -0.64
CA LEU A 89 -27.68 -17.33 0.39
C LEU A 89 -26.92 -17.84 1.62
N ALA A 90 -27.13 -19.11 2.00
CA ALA A 90 -26.42 -19.71 3.13
C ALA A 90 -24.90 -19.73 2.93
N TRP A 91 -24.41 -19.95 1.71
CA TRP A 91 -22.97 -19.84 1.39
C TRP A 91 -22.41 -18.47 1.74
N ILE A 92 -23.10 -17.41 1.30
CA ILE A 92 -22.72 -16.01 1.55
C ILE A 92 -22.79 -15.71 3.05
N TYR A 93 -23.92 -16.02 3.68
CA TYR A 93 -24.16 -15.70 5.10
C TYR A 93 -23.14 -16.37 6.03
N ASN A 94 -22.80 -17.64 5.79
CA ASN A 94 -21.84 -18.38 6.62
C ASN A 94 -20.40 -17.86 6.53
N THR A 95 -20.10 -17.06 5.51
CA THR A 95 -18.75 -16.53 5.26
C THR A 95 -18.54 -15.15 5.87
N LEU A 96 -19.59 -14.35 5.98
CA LEU A 96 -19.58 -13.06 6.65
C LEU A 96 -19.32 -13.28 8.15
N PHE A 97 -18.16 -12.86 8.64
CA PHE A 97 -17.67 -13.23 9.97
C PHE A 97 -17.45 -11.99 10.87
N GLY A 98 -18.30 -11.84 11.90
CA GLY A 98 -18.08 -10.90 13.00
C GLY A 98 -18.90 -9.60 12.95
N PRO A 99 -18.86 -8.79 14.03
CA PRO A 99 -19.61 -7.53 14.13
C PRO A 99 -19.26 -6.57 12.98
N GLY A 100 -20.26 -6.09 12.25
CA GLY A 100 -20.11 -5.12 11.15
C GLY A 100 -20.09 -5.71 9.73
N GLU A 101 -19.93 -7.03 9.58
CA GLU A 101 -20.01 -7.73 8.28
C GLU A 101 -21.45 -8.00 7.83
N LEU A 102 -22.37 -8.12 8.80
CA LEU A 102 -23.81 -8.13 8.54
C LEU A 102 -24.39 -6.72 8.69
N PRO A 103 -25.38 -6.34 7.86
CA PRO A 103 -26.10 -5.10 8.04
C PRO A 103 -26.89 -5.11 9.37
N ASP A 104 -27.21 -3.92 9.87
CA ASP A 104 -28.09 -3.78 11.03
C ASP A 104 -29.47 -4.38 10.72
N GLU A 105 -30.07 -5.08 11.68
CA GLU A 105 -31.36 -5.75 11.50
C GLU A 105 -32.51 -4.78 11.16
N ALA A 106 -32.37 -3.49 11.47
CA ALA A 106 -33.32 -2.44 11.13
C ALA A 106 -33.30 -2.06 9.65
N GLU A 107 -32.25 -2.41 8.90
CA GLU A 107 -32.17 -2.13 7.46
C GLU A 107 -33.15 -3.04 6.70
N LYS A 108 -34.10 -2.44 5.97
CA LYS A 108 -35.13 -3.18 5.21
C LYS A 108 -35.07 -2.93 3.70
N ASP A 109 -34.38 -1.88 3.27
CA ASP A 109 -34.24 -1.51 1.86
C ASP A 109 -32.80 -1.76 1.41
N ALA A 110 -32.60 -2.84 0.66
CA ALA A 110 -31.29 -3.26 0.20
C ALA A 110 -30.65 -2.26 -0.78
N GLN A 111 -31.44 -1.62 -1.65
CA GLN A 111 -30.92 -0.68 -2.63
C GLN A 111 -30.49 0.62 -1.95
N ALA A 112 -31.35 1.17 -1.08
CA ALA A 112 -31.02 2.38 -0.32
C ALA A 112 -29.81 2.16 0.61
N TYR A 113 -29.69 0.96 1.21
CA TYR A 113 -28.51 0.58 1.97
C TYR A 113 -27.25 0.56 1.10
N PHE A 114 -27.30 -0.13 -0.05
CA PHE A 114 -26.18 -0.23 -0.97
C PHE A 114 -25.71 1.15 -1.43
N ASP A 115 -26.61 1.98 -1.96
CA ASP A 115 -26.27 3.30 -2.50
C ASP A 115 -25.59 4.18 -1.43
N ARG A 116 -26.12 4.17 -0.20
CA ARG A 116 -25.58 4.92 0.93
C ARG A 116 -24.19 4.44 1.36
N LYS A 117 -23.94 3.12 1.33
CA LYS A 117 -22.64 2.54 1.74
C LYS A 117 -21.60 2.56 0.62
N TYR A 118 -22.04 2.42 -0.62
CA TYR A 118 -21.19 2.37 -1.81
C TYR A 118 -20.63 3.74 -2.17
N ALA A 119 -21.43 4.81 -2.11
CA ALA A 119 -21.00 6.15 -2.50
C ALA A 119 -19.66 6.61 -1.88
N PRO A 120 -19.42 6.52 -0.54
CA PRO A 120 -18.13 6.91 0.03
C PRO A 120 -16.98 5.94 -0.30
N ILE A 121 -17.27 4.69 -0.70
CA ILE A 121 -16.26 3.74 -1.17
C ILE A 121 -15.83 4.11 -2.59
N ASP A 122 -16.79 4.36 -3.46
CA ASP A 122 -16.57 4.74 -4.86
C ASP A 122 -15.75 6.02 -4.96
N GLU A 123 -16.09 7.05 -4.16
CA GLU A 123 -15.33 8.31 -4.10
C GLU A 123 -13.85 8.09 -3.75
N LYS A 124 -13.58 7.27 -2.72
CA LYS A 124 -12.21 6.95 -2.29
C LYS A 124 -11.46 6.14 -3.33
N LEU A 125 -12.15 5.20 -3.98
CA LEU A 125 -11.56 4.37 -5.02
C LEU A 125 -11.19 5.22 -6.25
N MET A 126 -12.06 6.15 -6.65
CA MET A 126 -11.78 7.11 -7.71
C MET A 126 -10.58 8.00 -7.39
N ALA A 127 -10.51 8.53 -6.17
CA ALA A 127 -9.37 9.35 -5.73
C ALA A 127 -8.05 8.55 -5.78
N LEU A 128 -8.09 7.28 -5.37
CA LEU A 128 -6.93 6.40 -5.41
C LEU A 128 -6.50 6.07 -6.85
N HIS A 129 -7.45 5.77 -7.73
CA HIS A 129 -7.17 5.54 -9.16
C HIS A 129 -6.54 6.76 -9.82
N LYS A 130 -7.05 7.95 -9.52
CA LYS A 130 -6.47 9.21 -10.00
C LYS A 130 -5.02 9.35 -9.54
N TRP A 131 -4.75 9.10 -8.26
CA TRP A 131 -3.40 9.15 -7.73
C TRP A 131 -2.44 8.16 -8.46
N PHE A 132 -2.85 6.91 -8.67
CA PHE A 132 -2.04 5.93 -9.41
C PHE A 132 -1.77 6.35 -10.85
N TRP A 133 -2.77 6.93 -11.53
CA TRP A 133 -2.60 7.45 -12.87
C TRP A 133 -1.56 8.59 -12.90
N GLU A 134 -1.64 9.54 -11.97
CA GLU A 134 -0.69 10.64 -11.85
C GLU A 134 0.75 10.14 -11.60
N GLN A 135 0.92 9.11 -10.77
CA GLN A 135 2.23 8.48 -10.56
C GLN A 135 2.77 7.86 -11.85
N SER A 136 1.95 7.07 -12.55
CA SER A 136 2.33 6.44 -13.82
C SER A 136 2.74 7.47 -14.88
N GLU A 137 2.04 8.60 -14.98
CA GLU A 137 2.38 9.66 -15.93
C GLU A 137 3.68 10.39 -15.54
N ALA A 138 3.90 10.63 -14.25
CA ALA A 138 5.16 11.19 -13.76
C ALA A 138 6.36 10.27 -14.08
N GLU A 139 6.19 8.96 -13.91
CA GLU A 139 7.21 7.96 -14.27
C GLU A 139 7.49 7.92 -15.78
N ARG A 140 6.44 7.97 -16.62
CA ARG A 140 6.59 8.03 -18.08
C ARG A 140 7.31 9.30 -18.53
N ALA A 141 6.96 10.44 -17.95
CA ALA A 141 7.63 11.71 -18.22
C ALA A 141 9.11 11.65 -17.82
N ALA A 142 9.44 11.09 -16.64
CA ALA A 142 10.81 10.89 -16.20
C ALA A 142 11.61 9.93 -17.09
N ALA A 143 10.94 8.92 -17.66
CA ALA A 143 11.53 7.98 -18.61
C ALA A 143 11.66 8.54 -20.05
N GLY A 144 11.19 9.76 -20.31
CA GLY A 144 11.21 10.37 -21.65
C GLY A 144 10.27 9.69 -22.66
N ILE A 145 9.33 8.87 -22.19
CA ILE A 145 8.34 8.18 -23.01
C ILE A 145 7.13 9.12 -23.15
N GLY A 146 7.23 10.06 -24.08
CA GLY A 146 6.09 10.91 -24.44
C GLY A 146 5.04 10.12 -25.20
N VAL A 147 3.76 10.32 -24.87
CA VAL A 147 2.65 9.91 -25.74
C VAL A 147 2.81 10.67 -27.05
N LYS A 148 3.11 9.97 -28.16
CA LYS A 148 2.86 10.51 -29.50
C LYS A 148 1.34 10.64 -29.62
N GLY A 149 0.82 11.84 -29.37
CA GLY A 149 -0.58 12.14 -29.64
C GLY A 149 -0.90 11.94 -31.13
N GLU A 150 -2.04 11.31 -31.39
CA GLU A 150 -2.76 11.41 -32.67
C GLU A 150 -3.40 12.80 -32.82
#